data_AF-A0A5E4QCP9-F1
#
_entry.id   AF-A0A5E4QCP9-F1
#
_cell.length_a   1.000
_cell.length_b   1.000
_cell.length_c   1.000
_cell.angle_alpha   90.00
_cell.angle_beta   90.00
_cell.angle_gamma   90.00
#
_symmetry.space_group_name_H-M   'P 1'
#
loop_
_entity.id
_entity.type
_entity.pdbx_description
1 polymer ?
#
loop_
_entity_poly.entity_id
_entity_poly.type
_entity_poly.pdbx_seq_one_letter_code
_entity_poly.pdbx_strand_id
1 'polypeptide(L)'
;MLPGVLKNEDIDVVKIDATANDWPKSLYEVSGFPTIYWKSKDTSKKPVRYNGGRALEDFLKYVSEQASSELKGWDRKGNVKDEL
;
A
#
# COMPACT_ATOMS: atom_id res chain seq x y z
N MET A 1 -11.24 5.84 -4.50
CA MET A 1 -10.11 6.79 -4.39
C MET A 1 -9.85 6.90 -2.90
N LEU A 2 -8.67 6.51 -2.41
CA LEU A 2 -8.38 6.71 -0.99
C LEU A 2 -8.43 8.22 -0.72
N PRO A 3 -9.24 8.70 0.23
CA PRO A 3 -9.23 10.10 0.63
C PRO A 3 -7.79 10.45 1.05
N GLY A 4 -7.37 11.70 0.84
CA GLY A 4 -5.97 12.15 0.79
C GLY A 4 -5.13 12.01 2.07
N VAL A 5 -5.35 10.99 2.89
CA VAL A 5 -4.59 10.61 4.08
C VAL A 5 -3.11 10.37 3.77
N LEU A 6 -2.81 9.81 2.58
CA LEU A 6 -1.43 9.63 2.10
C LEU A 6 -0.96 10.79 1.21
N LYS A 7 -1.76 11.85 1.06
CA LYS A 7 -1.39 12.99 0.23
C LYS A 7 -0.28 13.76 0.96
N ASN A 8 0.86 13.94 0.29
CA ASN A 8 2.10 14.50 0.85
C ASN A 8 2.91 13.54 1.74
N GLU A 9 2.63 12.24 1.67
CA GLU A 9 3.54 11.18 2.11
C GLU A 9 4.38 10.70 0.93
N ASP A 10 5.53 10.11 1.22
CA ASP A 10 6.44 9.53 0.23
C ASP A 10 5.99 8.11 -0.19
N ILE A 11 4.68 7.99 -0.47
CA ILE A 11 3.96 6.75 -0.77
C ILE A 11 3.08 6.98 -2.01
N ASP A 12 3.32 6.19 -3.05
CA ASP A 12 2.50 6.20 -4.26
C ASP A 12 1.42 5.11 -4.20
N VAL A 13 0.16 5.53 -4.37
CA VAL A 13 -0.97 4.61 -4.54
C VAL A 13 -1.39 4.59 -6.00
N VAL A 14 -1.06 3.50 -6.67
CA VAL A 14 -1.34 3.31 -8.09
C VAL A 14 -2.43 2.26 -8.29
N LYS A 15 -3.34 2.50 -9.24
CA LYS A 15 -4.32 1.53 -9.71
C LYS A 15 -4.02 1.15 -11.16
N ILE A 16 -4.17 -0.14 -11.48
CA ILE A 16 -4.07 -0.66 -12.84
C ILE A 16 -5.32 -1.49 -13.09
N ASP A 17 -6.00 -1.23 -14.22
CA ASP A 17 -7.04 -2.11 -14.73
C ASP A 17 -6.39 -3.23 -15.53
N ALA A 18 -6.25 -4.39 -14.90
CA ALA A 18 -5.63 -5.57 -15.49
C ALA A 18 -6.52 -6.28 -16.54
N THR A 19 -7.77 -5.85 -16.73
CA THR A 19 -8.61 -6.36 -17.82
C THR A 19 -8.35 -5.61 -19.13
N ALA A 20 -7.86 -4.37 -19.04
CA ALA A 20 -7.65 -3.47 -20.17
C ALA A 20 -6.17 -3.17 -20.46
N ASN A 21 -5.25 -3.47 -19.53
CA ASN A 21 -3.83 -3.13 -19.64
C ASN A 21 -2.94 -4.32 -19.28
N ASP A 22 -1.75 -4.36 -19.86
CA ASP A 22 -0.68 -5.27 -19.44
C ASP A 22 0.03 -4.77 -18.17
N TRP A 23 0.62 -5.72 -17.43
CA TRP A 23 1.39 -5.47 -16.22
C TRP A 23 2.52 -6.50 -16.10
N PRO A 24 3.55 -6.27 -15.27
CA PRO A 24 4.64 -7.23 -15.10
C PRO A 24 4.18 -8.48 -14.32
N LYS A 25 3.57 -9.43 -15.04
CA LYS A 25 3.00 -10.70 -14.53
C LYS A 25 4.01 -11.56 -13.76
N SER A 26 5.30 -11.44 -14.06
CA SER A 26 6.38 -12.13 -13.33
C SER A 26 6.61 -11.62 -11.90
N LEU A 27 6.19 -10.38 -11.62
CA LEU A 27 6.32 -9.74 -10.31
C LEU A 27 4.99 -9.66 -9.56
N TYR A 28 3.87 -9.55 -10.29
CA TYR A 28 2.53 -9.38 -9.74
C TYR A 28 1.61 -10.47 -10.29
N GLU A 29 1.44 -11.52 -9.48
CA GLU A 29 0.50 -12.59 -9.78
C GLU A 29 -0.92 -12.11 -9.49
N VAL A 30 -1.78 -12.07 -10.49
CA VAL A 30 -3.18 -11.64 -10.36
C VAL A 30 -4.07 -12.80 -10.79
N SER A 31 -4.74 -13.42 -9.82
CA SER A 31 -5.65 -14.56 -10.02
C SER A 31 -7.13 -14.20 -9.82
N GLY A 32 -7.40 -12.99 -9.32
CA GLY A 32 -8.73 -12.47 -9.06
C GLY A 32 -8.71 -10.98 -8.72
N PHE A 33 -9.88 -10.37 -8.59
CA PHE A 33 -10.00 -8.93 -8.33
C PHE A 33 -10.82 -8.64 -7.06
N PRO A 34 -10.44 -7.61 -6.28
CA PRO A 34 -9.20 -6.84 -6.38
C PRO A 34 -7.98 -7.63 -5.87
N THR A 35 -6.80 -7.40 -6.46
CA THR A 35 -5.52 -7.88 -5.92
C THR A 35 -4.63 -6.68 -5.62
N ILE A 36 -4.13 -6.58 -4.39
CA ILE A 36 -3.33 -5.45 -3.90
C ILE A 36 -1.92 -5.95 -3.58
N TYR A 37 -0.91 -5.18 -3.99
CA TYR A 37 0.50 -5.46 -3.71
C TYR A 37 1.18 -4.23 -3.13
N TRP A 38 2.11 -4.47 -2.21
CA TRP A 38 3.07 -3.50 -1.73
C TRP A 38 4.41 -3.67 -2.42
N LYS A 39 4.94 -2.60 -2.99
CA LYS A 39 6.30 -2.55 -3.53
C LYS A 39 7.13 -1.63 -2.63
N SER A 40 8.14 -2.19 -1.96
CA SER A 40 9.08 -1.40 -1.17
C SER A 40 9.96 -0.54 -2.07
N LYS A 41 10.46 0.58 -1.53
CA LYS A 41 11.52 1.39 -2.15
C LYS A 41 12.81 0.62 -2.37
N ASP A 42 13.05 -0.41 -1.55
CA ASP A 42 14.12 -1.36 -1.78
C ASP A 42 13.83 -2.22 -3.01
N THR A 43 14.54 -1.93 -4.10
CA THR A 43 14.34 -2.56 -5.41
C THR A 43 14.69 -4.05 -5.40
N SER A 44 15.51 -4.50 -4.45
CA SER A 44 15.87 -5.93 -4.28
C SER A 44 14.70 -6.77 -3.77
N LYS A 45 13.74 -6.15 -3.08
CA LYS A 45 12.56 -6.84 -2.53
C LYS A 45 11.48 -7.01 -3.59
N LYS A 46 10.94 -8.21 -3.69
CA LYS A 46 9.77 -8.49 -4.54
C LYS A 46 8.51 -7.83 -3.96
N PRO A 47 7.52 -7.48 -4.80
CA PRO A 47 6.23 -7.03 -4.31
C PRO A 47 5.60 -8.07 -3.38
N VAL A 48 5.02 -7.62 -2.27
CA VAL A 48 4.36 -8.48 -1.29
C VAL A 48 2.85 -8.31 -1.43
N ARG A 49 2.10 -9.41 -1.48
CA ARG A 49 0.65 -9.35 -1.58
C ARG A 49 0.05 -8.84 -0.26
N TYR A 50 -0.86 -7.88 -0.35
CA TYR A 50 -1.64 -7.44 0.79
C TYR A 50 -2.83 -8.39 0.99
N ASN A 51 -2.86 -9.04 2.15
CA ASN A 51 -3.94 -9.94 2.57
C ASN A 51 -4.64 -9.45 3.85
N GLY A 52 -4.47 -8.17 4.19
CA GLY A 52 -5.11 -7.58 5.37
C GLY A 52 -6.61 -7.33 5.17
N GLY A 53 -7.22 -6.68 6.17
CA GLY A 53 -8.63 -6.34 6.13
C GLY A 53 -9.00 -5.37 5.00
N ARG A 54 -10.30 -5.26 4.71
CA ARG A 54 -10.81 -4.38 3.64
C ARG A 54 -11.12 -2.96 4.14
N ALA A 55 -10.99 -2.71 5.45
CA ALA A 55 -11.21 -1.40 6.00
C ALA A 55 -10.05 -0.46 5.65
N LEU A 56 -10.35 0.83 5.56
CA LEU A 56 -9.34 1.86 5.31
C LEU A 56 -8.25 1.86 6.40
N GLU A 57 -8.65 1.66 7.65
CA GLU A 57 -7.74 1.63 8.80
C GLU A 57 -6.76 0.45 8.71
N ASP A 58 -7.24 -0.75 8.37
CA ASP A 58 -6.39 -1.93 8.18
C ASP A 58 -5.36 -1.72 7.07
N PHE A 59 -5.75 -0.99 6.01
CA PHE A 59 -4.86 -0.65 4.91
C PHE A 59 -3.82 0.38 5.35
N LEU A 60 -4.23 1.46 6.01
CA LEU A 60 -3.32 2.51 6.49
C LEU A 60 -2.33 1.98 7.52
N LYS A 61 -2.79 1.14 8.44
CA LYS A 61 -1.95 0.41 9.40
C LYS A 61 -0.86 -0.39 8.69
N TYR A 62 -1.24 -1.19 7.71
CA TYR A 62 -0.28 -1.98 6.95
C TYR A 62 0.71 -1.09 6.18
N VAL A 63 0.25 0.00 5.58
CA VAL A 63 1.12 0.96 4.90
C VAL A 63 2.12 1.58 5.88
N SER A 64 1.69 1.95 7.10
CA SER A 64 2.59 2.57 8.09
C SER A 64 3.66 1.60 8.62
N GLU A 65 3.32 0.31 8.76
CA GLU A 65 4.26 -0.74 9.14
C GLU A 65 5.29 -1.05 8.03
N GLN A 66 4.89 -0.94 6.75
CA GLN A 66 5.74 -1.27 5.60
C GLN A 66 6.52 -0.08 5.02
N ALA A 67 6.09 1.15 5.32
CA ALA A 67 6.71 2.37 4.83
C ALA A 67 8.18 2.47 5.27
N SER A 68 9.06 2.90 4.35
CA SER A 68 10.47 3.09 4.65
C SER A 68 10.72 4.26 5.61
N SER A 69 9.80 5.22 5.63
CA SER A 69 9.77 6.41 6.48
C SER A 69 8.48 6.40 7.30
N GLU A 70 8.53 6.96 8.51
CA GLU A 70 7.33 7.06 9.35
C GLU A 70 6.35 8.08 8.75
N LEU A 71 5.06 7.75 8.74
CA LEU A 71 4.01 8.63 8.21
C LEU A 71 3.69 9.75 9.21
N LYS A 72 3.12 10.86 8.76
CA LYS A 72 2.79 12.00 9.63
C LYS A 72 1.73 11.64 10.66
N GLY A 73 0.65 11.00 10.23
CA GLY A 73 -0.49 10.64 11.10
C GLY A 73 -0.45 9.22 11.68
N TRP A 74 0.57 8.41 11.36
CA TRP A 74 0.66 7.02 11.81
C TRP A 74 2.08 6.68 12.26
N ASP A 75 2.21 5.96 13.36
CA ASP A 75 3.49 5.40 13.79
C ASP A 75 3.83 4.12 12.99
N ARG A 76 5.09 3.67 13.09
CA ARG A 76 5.55 2.42 12.47
C ARG A 76 4.96 1.15 13.08
N LYS A 77 4.18 1.27 14.16
CA LYS A 77 3.47 0.17 14.83
C LYS A 77 2.02 0.06 14.39
N GLY A 78 1.56 0.94 13.51
CA GLY A 78 0.19 0.91 13.01
C GLY A 78 -0.81 1.64 13.89
N ASN A 79 -0.36 2.52 14.79
CA ASN A 79 -1.24 3.35 15.60
C ASN A 79 -1.37 4.73 14.97
N VAL A 80 -2.57 5.29 15.05
CA VAL A 80 -2.82 6.69 14.71
C VAL A 80 -2.07 7.55 15.72
N LYS A 81 -1.31 8.52 15.21
CA LYS A 81 -0.75 9.58 16.05
C LYS A 81 -1.87 10.56 16.32
N ASP A 82 -2.27 10.68 17.58
CA ASP A 82 -3.10 11.79 18.02
C ASP A 82 -2.26 13.08 17.85
N GLU A 83 -2.41 13.76 16.71
CA GLU A 83 -2.06 15.18 16.64
C GLU A 83 -3.08 15.92 17.52
N LEU A 84 -2.60 16.50 18.63
CA LEU A 84 -3.31 17.53 19.40
C LEU A 84 -3.62 18.75 18.52
#